data_AF-A0A6G9NBB4-F1
#
_entry.id   AF-A0A6G9NBB4-F1
#
_cell.length_a   1.000
_cell.length_b   1.000
_cell.length_c   1.000
_cell.angle_alpha   90.00
_cell.angle_beta   90.00
_cell.angle_gamma   90.00
#
_symmetry.space_group_name_H-M   'P 1'
#
loop_
_entity.id
_entity.type
_entity.pdbx_description
1 polymer ?
#
loop_
_entity_poly.entity_id
_entity_poly.type
_entity_poly.pdbx_seq_one_letter_code
_entity_poly.pdbx_strand_id
1 'polypeptide(L)' 'MLKIALVLFPVIATTLMGIAVIAVLTMDIQAGTQPIALAALAALVLSVPASWFIARQIPGVGKT' A
#
# COMPACT_ATOMS: atom_id res chain seq x y z
N MET A 1 6.89 -9.82 14.30
CA MET A 1 6.79 -8.76 13.27
C MET A 1 5.55 -8.89 12.39
N LEU A 2 5.25 -10.06 11.79
CA LEU A 2 4.08 -10.25 10.91
C LEU A 2 2.74 -9.85 11.55
N LYS A 3 2.56 -10.10 12.85
CA LYS A 3 1.36 -9.66 13.60
C LYS A 3 1.15 -8.14 13.55
N ILE A 4 2.24 -7.36 13.68
CA ILE A 4 2.19 -5.90 13.68
C ILE A 4 2.07 -5.37 12.25
N ALA A 5 2.82 -5.97 11.32
CA ALA A 5 2.69 -5.67 9.89
C ALA A 5 1.25 -5.92 9.38
N LEU A 6 0.58 -6.99 9.82
CA LEU A 6 -0.82 -7.30 9.48
C LEU A 6 -1.81 -6.27 10.02
N VAL A 7 -1.57 -5.70 11.20
CA VAL A 7 -2.42 -4.64 11.76
C VAL A 7 -2.22 -3.31 11.02
N LEU A 8 -0.99 -3.02 10.59
CA LEU A 8 -0.66 -1.84 9.78
C LEU A 8 -1.09 -1.97 8.32
N PHE A 9 -1.14 -3.19 7.81
CA PHE A 9 -1.46 -3.51 6.42
C PHE A 9 -2.73 -2.82 5.90
N PRO A 10 -3.92 -2.89 6.54
CA PRO A 10 -5.12 -2.26 6.00
C PRO A 10 -5.01 -0.74 5.86
N VAL A 11 -4.29 -0.07 6.78
CA VAL A 11 -4.07 1.39 6.70
C VAL A 11 -3.10 1.71 5.55
N ILE A 12 -1.98 0.99 5.48
CA ILE A 12 -0.96 1.21 4.46
C ILE A 12 -1.50 0.88 3.06
N ALA A 13 -2.24 -0.23 2.93
CA ALA A 13 -2.84 -0.68 1.69
C ALA A 13 -3.85 0.34 1.14
N THR A 14 -4.82 0.76 1.96
CA THR A 14 -5.84 1.73 1.53
C THR A 14 -5.22 3.08 1.15
N THR A 15 -4.19 3.52 1.87
CA THR A 15 -3.47 4.76 1.57
C THR A 15 -2.69 4.65 0.25
N LEU A 16 -1.92 3.58 0.04
CA LEU A 16 -1.18 3.33 -1.20
C LEU A 16 -2.10 3.16 -2.41
N MET A 17 -3.22 2.45 -2.24
CA MET A 17 -4.24 2.30 -3.27
C MET A 17 -4.84 3.66 -3.64
N GLY A 18 -5.19 4.49 -2.65
CA GLY A 18 -5.69 5.85 -2.89
C GLY A 18 -4.70 6.71 -3.68
N ILE A 19 -3.42 6.69 -3.29
CA ILE A 19 -2.36 7.42 -4.01
C ILE A 19 -2.23 6.93 -5.46
N ALA A 20 -2.26 5.61 -5.68
CA ALA A 20 -2.16 5.03 -7.02
C ALA A 20 -3.36 5.41 -7.91
N VAL A 21 -4.57 5.41 -7.35
CA VAL A 21 -5.77 5.86 -8.06
C VAL A 21 -5.64 7.34 -8.42
N ILE A 22 -5.24 8.20 -7.48
CA ILE A 22 -5.02 9.63 -7.76
C ILE A 22 -3.96 9.80 -8.86
N ALA A 23 -2.86 9.07 -8.80
CA ALA A 23 -1.80 9.13 -9.82
C ALA A 23 -2.35 8.81 -11.22
N VAL A 24 -3.14 7.74 -11.36
CA VAL A 24 -3.77 7.37 -12.65
C VAL A 24 -4.70 8.49 -13.14
N LEU A 25 -5.54 9.04 -12.25
CA LEU A 25 -6.46 10.11 -12.60
C LEU A 25 -5.73 11.40 -13.00
N THR A 26 -4.58 11.71 -12.38
CA THR A 26 -3.80 12.90 -12.71
C THR A 26 -3.00 12.79 -14.01
N MET A 27 -2.64 11.57 -14.42
CA MET A 27 -1.85 11.34 -15.63
C MET A 27 -2.69 11.35 -16.92
N ASP A 28 -4.01 11.56 -16.82
CA ASP A 28 -4.98 11.49 -17.93
C ASP A 28 -4.84 10.21 -18.79
N ILE A 29 -4.29 9.15 -18.20
CA ILE A 29 -4.25 7.81 -18.81
C ILE A 29 -5.71 7.40 -18.90
N GLN A 30 -6.28 7.34 -20.12
CA GLN A 30 -7.71 7.09 -20.38
C GLN A 30 -8.37 6.36 -19.22
N ALA A 31 -9.00 7.13 -18.31
CA ALA A 31 -9.36 6.67 -16.97
C ALA A 31 -10.61 5.80 -17.01
N GLY A 32 -10.50 4.65 -17.68
CA GLY A 32 -11.47 3.58 -17.62
C GLY A 32 -11.43 2.90 -16.25
N THR A 33 -12.46 2.10 -15.97
CA THR A 33 -12.53 1.31 -14.74
C THR A 33 -11.39 0.29 -14.62
N GLN A 34 -10.88 -0.23 -15.74
CA GLN A 34 -9.77 -1.19 -15.79
C GLN A 34 -8.42 -0.63 -15.29
N PRO A 35 -7.87 0.49 -15.83
CA PRO A 35 -6.58 1.00 -15.38
C PRO A 35 -6.56 1.40 -13.90
N ILE A 36 -7.67 1.93 -13.38
CA ILE A 36 -7.84 2.25 -11.96
C ILE A 36 -7.75 0.98 -11.11
N ALA A 37 -8.48 -0.07 -11.50
CA ALA A 37 -8.48 -1.35 -10.77
C ALA A 37 -7.10 -2.01 -10.80
N LEU A 38 -6.39 -1.95 -11.94
CA LEU A 38 -5.03 -2.49 -12.06
C LEU A 38 -4.03 -1.72 -11.21
N ALA A 39 -4.10 -0.39 -11.19
CA ALA A 39 -3.23 0.43 -10.34
C ALA A 39 -3.49 0.19 -8.85
N ALA A 40 -4.76 0.08 -8.45
CA ALA A 40 -5.14 -0.26 -7.09
C ALA A 40 -4.63 -1.66 -6.69
N LEU A 41 -4.77 -2.66 -7.57
CA LEU A 41 -4.22 -4.01 -7.33
C LEU A 41 -2.69 -4.01 -7.24
N ALA A 42 -2.00 -3.28 -8.12
CA ALA A 42 -0.55 -3.15 -8.06
C ALA A 42 -0.10 -2.52 -6.73
N ALA A 43 -0.77 -1.44 -6.30
CA ALA A 43 -0.51 -0.79 -5.03
C ALA A 43 -0.82 -1.69 -3.82
N LEU A 44 -1.85 -2.53 -3.91
CA LEU A 44 -2.17 -3.54 -2.89
C LEU A 44 -1.04 -4.55 -2.76
N VAL A 45 -0.51 -5.07 -3.87
CA VAL A 45 0.63 -6.00 -3.85
C VAL A 45 1.88 -5.33 -3.26
N LEU A 46 2.15 -4.07 -3.63
CA LEU A 46 3.25 -3.27 -3.08
C LEU A 46 3.09 -2.93 -1.59
N SER A 47 1.85 -2.87 -1.10
CA SER A 47 1.60 -2.58 0.32
C SER A 47 2.03 -3.72 1.25
N VAL A 48 2.11 -4.96 0.76
CA VAL A 48 2.61 -6.11 1.52
C VAL A 48 4.07 -5.91 1.96
N PRO A 49 5.06 -5.72 1.07
CA PRO A 49 6.44 -5.46 1.48
C PRO A 49 6.59 -4.11 2.21
N ALA A 50 5.81 -3.09 1.83
CA ALA A 50 5.84 -1.79 2.51
C ALA A 50 5.43 -1.91 4.00
N SER A 51 4.38 -2.68 4.29
CA SER A 51 3.91 -2.91 5.67
C SER A 51 4.96 -3.59 6.55
N TRP A 52 5.71 -4.53 5.99
CA TRP A 52 6.81 -5.18 6.69
C TRP A 52 8.00 -4.23 6.93
N PHE A 53 8.35 -3.42 5.93
CA PHE A 53 9.42 -2.44 6.04
C PHE A 53 9.12 -1.39 7.12
N ILE A 54 7.89 -0.88 7.15
CA ILE A 54 7.44 0.10 8.15
C ILE A 54 7.38 -0.54 9.54
N ALA A 55 6.89 -1.78 9.66
CA ALA A 55 6.83 -2.47 10.95
C ALA A 55 8.21 -2.69 11.60
N ARG A 56 9.29 -2.80 10.79
CA ARG A 56 10.68 -2.89 11.31
C ARG A 56 11.19 -1.60 11.91
N GLN A 57 10.61 -0.45 11.57
CA GLN A 57 11.02 0.85 12.09
C GLN A 57 10.39 1.18 13.44
N ILE A 58 9.38 0.42 13.89
CA ILE A 58 8.68 0.67 15.15
C ILE A 58 9.60 0.34 16.34
N PRO A 59 9.98 1.33 17.17
CA PRO A 59 10.80 1.11 18.35
C PRO A 59 10.08 0.15 19.33
N GLY A 60 10.79 -0.89 19.78
CA GLY A 60 10.23 -1.92 20.69
C GLY A 60 9.83 -3.24 20.01
N VAL A 61 9.81 -3.30 18.67
CA VAL A 61 9.47 -4.53 17.91
C VAL A 61 10.72 -5.20 17.31
N GLY A 62 11.81 -4.45 17.13
CA GLY A 62 13.08 -4.90 16.54
C GLY A 62 14.21 -5.15 17.53
N LYS A 63 13.96 -5.10 18.85
CA LYS A 63 14.94 -5.39 19.90
C LYS A 63 14.36 -6.35 20.93
N THR A 64 14.54 -7.63 20.69
CA THR A 64 14.77 -8.69 21.71
C THR A 64 15.65 -9.73 21.06
#